data_AF-A0A5C7SCR4-F1
#
_entry.id   AF-A0A5C7SCR4-F1
#
_cell.length_a   1.000
_cell.length_b   1.000
_cell.length_c   1.000
_cell.angle_alpha   90.00
_cell.angle_beta   90.00
_cell.angle_gamma   90.00
#
_symmetry.space_group_name_H-M   'P 1'
#
loop_
_entity.id
_entity.type
_entity.pdbx_description
1 polymer ?
#
loop_
_entity_poly.entity_id
_entity_poly.type
_entity_poly.pdbx_seq_one_letter_code
_entity_poly.pdbx_strand_id
1 'polypeptide(L)'
;MANVKEIAAYLASSRLRFLTDIQIGTMRRKYGASRDEVRSAAIIADRIRRRRQIEERRDGFTVGPQIAPDAPIYLPKEDKTNGRRPSQRL
;
A
#
# COMPACT_ATOMS: atom_id res chain seq x y z
N MET A 1 27.82 12.42 17.07
CA MET A 1 26.44 12.62 16.58
C MET A 1 26.24 11.63 15.45
N ALA A 2 25.27 10.71 15.56
CA ALA A 2 25.13 9.66 14.57
C ALA A 2 24.71 10.25 13.22
N ASN A 3 25.18 9.68 12.10
CA ASN A 3 24.81 10.18 10.78
C ASN A 3 23.37 9.77 10.44
N VAL A 4 22.40 10.57 10.90
CA VAL A 4 20.96 10.36 10.68
C VAL A 4 20.63 10.21 9.18
N LYS A 5 21.38 10.89 8.30
CA LYS A 5 21.18 10.81 6.84
C LYS A 5 21.53 9.43 6.30
N GLU A 6 22.62 8.83 6.76
CA GLU A 6 23.00 7.46 6.37
C GLU A 6 21.99 6.43 6.86
N ILE A 7 21.54 6.56 8.11
CA ILE A 7 20.49 5.69 8.67
C ILE A 7 19.21 5.83 7.85
N ALA A 8 18.81 7.06 7.52
CA ALA A 8 17.62 7.32 6.73
C ALA A 8 17.73 6.78 5.30
N ALA A 9 18.89 6.91 4.66
CA ALA A 9 19.14 6.38 3.32
C ALA A 9 19.07 4.84 3.31
N TYR A 10 19.68 4.18 4.30
CA TYR A 10 19.59 2.74 4.49
C TYR A 10 18.15 2.28 4.74
N LEU A 11 17.44 2.97 5.64
CA LEU A 11 16.05 2.66 5.93
C LEU A 11 15.18 2.84 4.69
N ALA A 12 15.35 3.94 3.94
CA ALA A 12 14.59 4.25 2.74
C ALA A 12 14.69 3.18 1.65
N SER A 13 15.86 2.54 1.50
CA SER A 13 16.06 1.42 0.58
C SER A 13 15.62 0.07 1.14
N SER A 14 15.52 -0.07 2.46
CA SER A 14 15.05 -1.31 3.08
C SER A 14 13.54 -1.52 2.92
N ARG A 15 13.10 -2.79 3.01
CA ARG A 15 11.68 -3.17 3.05
C ARG A 15 10.97 -2.83 4.37
N LEU A 16 11.70 -2.36 5.38
CA LEU A 16 11.16 -2.09 6.71
C LEU A 16 10.40 -0.76 6.72
N ARG A 17 9.06 -0.80 6.60
CA ARG A 17 8.22 0.40 6.71
C ARG A 17 8.17 0.94 8.13
N PHE A 18 7.97 0.03 9.10
CA PHE A 18 7.91 0.34 10.52
C PHE A 18 9.06 -0.36 11.22
N LEU A 19 9.70 0.32 12.17
CA LEU A 19 10.74 -0.27 12.99
C LEU A 19 10.13 -0.79 14.28
N THR A 20 10.36 -2.07 14.56
CA THR A 20 10.10 -2.67 15.86
C THR A 20 11.16 -2.22 16.87
N ASP A 21 10.87 -2.33 18.17
CA ASP A 21 11.83 -1.95 19.22
C ASP A 21 13.13 -2.75 19.14
N ILE A 22 13.08 -4.02 18.71
CA ILE A 22 14.26 -4.85 18.47
C ILE A 22 15.11 -4.26 17.34
N GLN A 23 14.47 -3.88 16.23
CA GLN A 23 15.16 -3.25 15.09
C GLN A 23 15.70 -1.86 15.45
N ILE A 24 15.01 -1.11 16.28
CA ILE A 24 15.54 0.16 16.82
C ILE A 24 16.79 -0.14 17.65
N GLY A 25 16.75 -1.14 18.52
CA GLY A 25 17.90 -1.58 19.33
C GLY A 25 19.10 -2.00 18.49
N THR A 26 18.90 -2.73 17.39
CA THR A 26 20.01 -3.11 16.48
C THR A 26 20.58 -1.91 15.74
N MET A 27 19.75 -0.98 15.26
CA MET A 27 20.20 0.25 14.61
C MET A 27 21.02 1.13 15.55
N ARG A 28 20.58 1.27 16.80
CA ARG A 28 21.31 2.02 17.84
C ARG A 28 22.72 1.47 18.03
N ARG A 29 22.86 0.14 18.13
CA ARG A 29 24.18 -0.52 18.27
C ARG A 29 25.04 -0.36 17.02
N LYS A 30 24.45 -0.51 15.84
CA LYS A 30 25.18 -0.46 14.55
C LYS A 30 25.72 0.93 14.24
N TYR A 31 24.94 1.97 14.50
CA TYR A 31 25.27 3.35 14.11
C TYR A 31 25.68 4.25 15.29
N GLY A 32 25.77 3.70 16.50
CA GLY A 32 26.04 4.49 17.71
C GLY A 32 25.00 5.58 17.94
N ALA A 33 23.74 5.32 17.58
CA ALA A 33 22.66 6.30 17.57
C ALA A 33 21.77 6.21 18.82
N SER A 34 21.18 7.34 19.20
CA SER A 34 20.12 7.39 20.19
C SER A 34 18.80 6.83 19.64
N ARG A 35 17.85 6.54 20.53
CA ARG A 35 16.53 6.06 20.10
C ARG A 35 15.81 7.09 19.23
N ASP A 36 15.93 8.37 19.58
CA ASP A 36 15.25 9.45 18.90
C ASP A 36 15.92 9.79 17.56
N GLU A 37 17.25 9.64 17.45
CA GLU A 37 17.96 9.73 16.17
C GLU A 37 17.48 8.64 15.19
N VAL A 38 17.32 7.40 15.65
CA VAL A 38 16.79 6.30 14.81
C VAL A 38 15.35 6.55 14.38
N ARG A 39 14.49 7.05 15.30
CA ARG A 39 13.10 7.42 14.96
C ARG A 39 13.06 8.56 13.96
N SER A 40 13.90 9.58 14.14
CA SER A 40 14.01 10.71 13.21
C SER A 40 14.46 10.25 11.83
N ALA A 41 15.46 9.35 11.77
CA ALA A 41 15.90 8.73 10.52
C ALA A 41 14.77 7.94 9.83
N ALA A 42 13.93 7.25 10.59
CA ALA A 42 12.79 6.51 10.04
C ALA A 42 11.73 7.43 9.41
N ILE A 43 11.45 8.58 10.03
CA ILE A 43 10.54 9.60 9.47
C ILE A 43 11.10 10.16 8.16
N ILE A 44 12.40 10.49 8.14
CA ILE A 44 13.08 10.99 6.94
C ILE A 44 13.06 9.92 5.83
N ALA A 45 13.30 8.66 6.19
CA ALA A 45 13.24 7.55 5.25
C ALA A 45 11.86 7.41 4.61
N ASP A 46 10.78 7.54 5.39
CA ASP A 46 9.42 7.52 4.87
C ASP A 46 9.16 8.66 3.89
N ARG A 47 9.63 9.88 4.21
CA ARG A 47 9.55 11.03 3.30
C ARG A 47 10.26 10.77 1.96
N ILE A 48 11.45 10.16 2.00
CA ILE A 48 12.21 9.79 0.80
C ILE A 48 11.42 8.79 -0.05
N ARG A 49 10.79 7.78 0.57
CA ARG A 49 9.98 6.79 -0.14
C ARG A 49 8.76 7.43 -0.81
N ARG A 50 8.02 8.30 -0.11
CA ARG A 50 6.88 9.01 -0.70
C ARG A 50 7.30 9.89 -1.87
N ARG A 51 8.43 10.59 -1.74
CA ARG A 51 8.97 11.39 -2.84
C ARG A 51 9.27 10.53 -4.08
N ARG A 52 9.90 9.37 -3.90
CA ARG A 52 10.15 8.42 -5.00
C ARG A 52 8.85 7.90 -5.62
N GLN A 53 7.83 7.58 -4.83
CA GLN A 53 6.54 7.14 -5.35
C GLN A 53 5.89 8.19 -6.27
N ILE A 54 5.94 9.46 -5.86
CA ILE A 54 5.43 10.59 -6.65
C ILE A 54 6.26 10.78 -7.93
N GLU A 55 7.59 10.71 -7.82
CA GLU A 55 8.50 10.83 -8.98
C GLU A 55 8.33 9.68 -9.97
N GLU A 56 8.14 8.45 -9.48
CA GLU A 56 7.95 7.25 -10.30
C GLU A 56 6.55 7.16 -10.94
N ARG A 57 5.61 8.06 -10.60
CA ARG A 57 4.18 8.02 -11.03
C ARG A 57 3.56 6.62 -10.92
N ARG A 58 4.02 5.82 -9.94
CA ARG A 58 3.43 4.51 -9.63
C ARG A 58 2.17 4.73 -8.80
N ASP A 59 1.23 5.45 -9.39
CA ASP A 59 -0.09 5.69 -8.84
C ASP A 59 -0.98 4.50 -9.24
N GLY A 60 -0.99 3.48 -8.37
CA GLY A 60 -2.11 2.53 -8.29
C GLY A 60 -1.91 1.15 -8.93
N PHE A 61 -2.80 0.25 -8.52
CA PHE A 61 -3.07 -1.01 -9.20
C PHE A 61 -3.63 -0.71 -10.59
N THR A 62 -2.94 -1.11 -11.64
CA THR A 62 -3.50 -1.11 -12.99
C THR A 62 -4.46 -2.29 -13.10
N VAL A 63 -5.77 -2.04 -12.99
CA VAL A 63 -6.78 -3.04 -13.31
C VAL A 63 -7.03 -2.93 -14.82
N GLY A 64 -6.38 -3.78 -15.60
CA GLY A 64 -6.75 -3.94 -17.01
C GLY A 64 -8.18 -4.48 -17.10
N PRO A 65 -8.99 -4.07 -18.09
CA PRO A 65 -10.29 -4.68 -18.28
C PRO A 65 -10.10 -6.19 -18.50
N GLN A 66 -10.76 -7.01 -17.67
CA GLN A 66 -10.68 -8.46 -17.75
C GLN A 66 -11.42 -9.03 -18.98
N ILE A 67 -12.10 -8.14 -19.70
CA ILE A 67 -12.89 -8.41 -20.89
C ILE A 67 -12.33 -7.51 -21.99
N ALA A 68 -12.03 -8.07 -23.15
CA ALA A 68 -11.57 -7.31 -24.30
C ALA A 68 -12.66 -6.30 -24.75
N PRO A 69 -12.31 -5.11 -25.29
CA PRO A 69 -13.29 -4.07 -25.65
C PRO A 69 -14.34 -4.55 -26.67
N ASP A 70 -14.00 -5.57 -27.44
CA ASP A 70 -14.78 -6.22 -28.49
C ASP A 70 -15.57 -7.43 -28.00
N ALA A 71 -15.49 -7.79 -26.71
CA ALA A 71 -16.21 -8.94 -26.21
C ALA A 71 -17.73 -8.68 -26.26
N PRO A 72 -18.52 -9.62 -26.81
CA PRO A 72 -19.96 -9.46 -26.90
C PRO A 72 -20.59 -9.44 -25.50
N ILE A 73 -21.30 -8.36 -25.18
CA ILE A 73 -22.10 -8.25 -23.96
C ILE A 73 -23.33 -9.14 -24.15
N TYR A 74 -23.28 -10.36 -23.61
CA TYR A 74 -24.45 -11.23 -23.56
C TYR A 74 -25.40 -10.74 -22.46
N LEU A 75 -26.45 -10.02 -22.85
CA LEU A 75 -27.58 -9.72 -21.96
C LEU A 75 -28.48 -10.96 -21.90
N PRO A 76 -28.62 -11.64 -20.75
CA PRO A 76 -29.60 -12.70 -20.61
C PRO A 76 -30.99 -12.13 -20.87
N LYS A 77 -31.75 -12.78 -21.75
CA LYS A 77 -33.14 -12.40 -22.03
C LYS A 77 -33.94 -12.51 -20.73
N GLU A 78 -34.69 -11.48 -20.38
CA GLU A 78 -35.62 -11.53 -19.26
C GLU A 78 -36.66 -12.63 -19.51
N ASP A 79 -36.56 -13.74 -18.78
CA ASP A 79 -37.62 -14.72 -18.70
C ASP A 79 -38.80 -14.10 -17.94
N LYS A 80 -39.77 -13.55 -18.69
CA LYS A 80 -41.03 -12.96 -18.19
C LYS A 80 -42.00 -14.02 -17.63
N THR A 81 -41.52 -15.04 -16.93
CA THR A 81 -42.32 -16.22 -16.56
C THR A 81 -42.40 -16.51 -15.06
N ASN A 82 -41.97 -15.61 -14.17
CA ASN A 82 -42.15 -15.82 -12.72
C ASN A 82 -42.66 -14.55 -12.00
N GLY A 83 -43.97 -14.29 -12.15
CA GLY A 83 -44.63 -13.16 -11.50
C GLY A 83 -46.08 -13.42 -11.05
N ARG A 84 -46.51 -14.67 -10.84
CA ARG A 84 -47.82 -14.96 -10.23
C ARG A 84 -47.64 -15.47 -8.80
N ARG A 85 -47.68 -14.55 -7.83
CA ARG A 85 -47.96 -14.91 -6.42
C ARG A 85 -49.47 -14.97 -6.23
N PRO A 86 -50.05 -16.02 -5.63
CA PRO A 86 -51.46 -16.03 -5.28
C PRO A 86 -51.70 -15.01 -4.14
N SER A 87 -52.68 -14.14 -4.32
CA SER A 87 -53.17 -13.23 -3.28
C SER A 87 -53.76 -14.04 -2.13
N GLN A 88 -53.18 -13.93 -0.94
CA GLN A 88 -53.80 -14.43 0.28
C GLN A 88 -55.00 -13.54 0.62
N ARG A 89 -56.18 -14.15 0.68
CA ARG A 89 -57.40 -13.56 1.25
C ARG A 89 -57.25 -13.44 2.76
N LEU A 90 -57.59 -12.27 3.30
CA LEU A 90 -58.12 -12.05 4.64
C LEU A 90 -59.46 -11.34 4.49
#